data_AF-A0A1T0AAA8-F1
#
_entry.id   AF-A0A1T0AAA8-F1
#
_cell.length_a   1.000
_cell.length_b   1.000
_cell.length_c   1.000
_cell.angle_alpha   90.00
_cell.angle_beta   90.00
_cell.angle_gamma   90.00
#
_symmetry.space_group_name_H-M   'P 1'
#
loop_
_entity.id
_entity.type
_entity.pdbx_description
1 polymer ?
#
loop_
_entity_poly.entity_id
_entity_poly.type
_entity_poly.pdbx_seq_one_letter_code
_entity_poly.pdbx_strand_id
1 'polypeptide(L)'
;MDKAEQKFGIQEALLEFVEQEDGVMVLRDTKSQDDPLVTISFSPKVKEMVGGDVAFIGQQMIHAAVASVMQRQMNFWHAHIYDEEPEHYS
;
A
#
# COMPACT_ATOMS: atom_id res chain seq x y z
N MET A 1 7.96 29.70 -12.96
CA MET A 1 7.66 28.75 -11.87
C MET A 1 7.73 27.37 -12.48
N ASP A 2 8.65 26.56 -11.99
CA ASP A 2 9.05 25.31 -12.61
C ASP A 2 7.98 24.23 -12.39
N LYS A 3 7.75 23.41 -13.41
CA LYS A 3 6.67 22.42 -13.50
C LYS A 3 6.95 21.16 -12.64
N ALA A 4 8.07 21.16 -11.93
CA ALA A 4 8.57 20.06 -11.10
C ALA A 4 7.96 20.02 -9.68
N GLU A 5 7.34 21.11 -9.21
CA GLU A 5 6.72 21.18 -7.86
C GLU A 5 5.26 20.72 -7.84
N GLN A 6 4.80 20.03 -8.89
CA GLN A 6 3.49 19.38 -8.91
C GLN A 6 3.67 17.86 -8.78
N LYS A 7 4.42 17.40 -7.76
CA LYS A 7 4.53 15.98 -7.42
C LYS A 7 4.40 15.81 -5.92
N PHE A 8 3.31 15.15 -5.53
CA PHE A 8 2.94 14.80 -4.16
C PHE A 8 2.72 15.99 -3.23
N GLY A 9 1.60 16.69 -3.43
CA GLY A 9 0.90 17.20 -2.27
C GLY A 9 0.55 16.00 -1.41
N ILE A 10 1.39 15.66 -0.43
CA ILE A 10 1.06 14.69 0.61
C ILE A 10 0.01 15.39 1.46
N GLN A 11 -1.23 15.39 0.97
CA GLN A 11 -2.36 15.60 1.85
C GLN A 11 -2.31 14.42 2.82
N GLU A 12 -2.18 14.71 4.11
CA GLU A 12 -2.22 13.68 5.16
C GLU A 12 -3.60 13.01 5.10
N ALA A 13 -3.66 11.91 4.33
CA ALA A 13 -4.82 11.06 4.20
C ALA A 13 -4.80 10.10 5.39
N LEU A 14 -5.78 10.25 6.27
CA LEU A 14 -6.00 9.30 7.35
C LEU A 14 -6.82 8.14 6.77
N LEU A 15 -6.18 6.97 6.66
CA LEU A 15 -6.79 5.77 6.14
C LEU A 15 -7.35 4.91 7.27
N GLU A 16 -8.50 4.30 7.03
CA GLU A 16 -9.08 3.27 7.89
C GLU A 16 -9.19 1.95 7.13
N PHE A 17 -8.96 0.85 7.86
CA PHE A 17 -9.16 -0.50 7.36
C PHE A 17 -10.19 -1.21 8.22
N VAL A 18 -11.38 -1.44 7.67
CA VAL A 18 -12.57 -1.89 8.42
C VAL A 18 -13.26 -3.05 7.73
N GLU A 19 -13.93 -3.89 8.52
CA GLU A 19 -14.84 -4.92 8.02
C GLU A 19 -16.25 -4.32 7.88
N GLN A 20 -16.88 -4.50 6.72
CA GLN A 20 -18.26 -4.11 6.48
C GLN A 20 -19.24 -5.20 6.95
N GLU A 21 -20.54 -4.87 6.99
CA GLU A 21 -21.60 -5.78 7.49
C GLU A 21 -21.71 -7.10 6.69
N ASP A 22 -21.31 -7.11 5.42
CA ASP A 22 -21.25 -8.29 4.56
C ASP A 22 -19.95 -9.11 4.73
N GLY A 23 -19.07 -8.68 5.64
CA GLY A 23 -17.77 -9.26 5.91
C GLY A 23 -16.74 -9.03 4.80
N VAL A 24 -16.93 -7.99 3.98
CA VAL A 24 -15.91 -7.49 3.05
C VAL A 24 -15.01 -6.49 3.79
N MET A 25 -13.70 -6.63 3.61
CA MET A 25 -12.73 -5.70 4.19
C MET A 25 -12.46 -4.55 3.21
N VAL A 26 -12.44 -3.33 3.71
CA VAL A 26 -12.18 -2.14 2.89
C VAL A 26 -11.08 -1.27 3.49
N LEU A 27 -10.15 -0.79 2.65
CA LEU A 27 -9.22 0.29 2.96
C LEU A 27 -9.71 1.55 2.26
N ARG A 28 -9.93 2.64 3.01
CA ARG A 28 -10.45 3.89 2.44
C ARG A 28 -9.99 5.11 3.23
N ASP A 29 -10.15 6.28 2.63
CA ASP A 29 -9.94 7.54 3.34
C ASP A 29 -11.11 7.78 4.31
N THR A 30 -10.79 8.13 5.55
CA THR A 30 -11.79 8.48 6.58
C THR A 30 -12.71 9.64 6.16
N LYS A 31 -12.27 10.51 5.23
CA LYS A 31 -13.04 11.63 4.68
C LYS A 31 -13.84 11.27 3.42
N SER A 32 -13.56 10.13 2.79
CA SER A 32 -14.21 9.68 1.54
C SER A 32 -14.52 8.19 1.64
N GLN A 33 -15.66 7.88 2.26
CA GLN A 33 -16.05 6.51 2.57
C GLN A 33 -16.64 5.72 1.39
N ASP A 34 -17.05 6.42 0.33
CA ASP A 34 -17.76 5.88 -0.83
C ASP A 34 -16.81 5.39 -1.95
N ASP A 35 -15.51 5.69 -1.85
CA ASP A 35 -14.51 5.33 -2.85
C ASP A 35 -13.35 4.55 -2.19
N PRO A 36 -13.51 3.23 -1.99
CA PRO A 36 -12.49 2.43 -1.33
C PRO A 36 -11.26 2.28 -2.23
N LEU A 37 -10.08 2.46 -1.63
CA LEU A 37 -8.80 2.25 -2.29
C LEU A 37 -8.53 0.77 -2.53
N VAL A 38 -8.97 -0.08 -1.60
CA VAL A 38 -8.82 -1.54 -1.68
C VAL A 38 -10.07 -2.20 -1.11
N THR A 39 -10.52 -3.25 -1.78
CA THR A 39 -11.60 -4.14 -1.32
C THR A 39 -11.08 -5.58 -1.31
N ILE A 40 -11.25 -6.29 -0.20
CA ILE A 40 -10.86 -7.70 -0.05
C ILE A 40 -12.07 -8.52 0.35
N SER A 41 -12.47 -9.42 -0.54
CA SER A 41 -13.56 -10.38 -0.30
C SER A 41 -12.99 -11.79 -0.21
N PHE A 42 -13.20 -12.44 0.94
CA PHE A 42 -12.83 -13.84 1.13
C PHE A 42 -13.99 -14.74 0.73
N SER A 43 -13.70 -15.83 0.02
CA SER A 43 -14.72 -16.83 -0.28
C SER A 43 -15.24 -17.49 1.01
N PRO A 44 -16.49 -17.97 1.05
CA PRO A 44 -17.04 -18.63 2.23
C PRO A 44 -16.17 -19.77 2.75
N LYS A 45 -15.62 -20.58 1.83
CA LYS A 45 -14.70 -21.68 2.15
C LYS A 45 -13.43 -21.19 2.85
N VAL A 46 -12.86 -20.08 2.39
CA VAL A 46 -11.68 -19.52 3.05
C VAL A 46 -12.04 -18.98 4.42
N LYS A 47 -13.16 -18.25 4.56
CA LYS A 47 -13.65 -17.77 5.87
C LYS A 47 -13.84 -18.92 6.86
N GLU A 48 -14.38 -20.06 6.43
CA GLU A 48 -14.49 -21.26 7.26
C GLU A 48 -13.13 -21.81 7.68
N MET A 49 -12.16 -21.85 6.76
CA MET A 49 -10.81 -22.36 7.02
C MET A 49 -9.99 -21.46 7.95
N VAL A 50 -10.10 -20.13 7.81
CA VAL A 50 -9.34 -19.16 8.61
C VAL A 50 -10.06 -18.75 9.90
N GLY A 51 -11.32 -19.17 10.07
CA GLY A 51 -12.15 -18.78 11.19
C GLY A 51 -12.40 -17.26 11.24
N GLY A 52 -12.45 -16.71 12.44
CA GLY A 52 -12.70 -15.28 12.69
C GLY A 52 -11.53 -14.35 12.38
N ASP A 53 -10.37 -14.85 11.93
CA ASP A 53 -9.15 -14.05 11.72
C ASP A 53 -9.07 -13.34 10.35
N VAL A 54 -10.21 -13.18 9.69
CA VAL A 54 -10.30 -12.59 8.33
C VAL A 54 -9.74 -11.16 8.31
N ALA A 55 -10.03 -10.37 9.35
CA ALA A 55 -9.52 -9.01 9.50
C ALA A 55 -8.00 -8.96 9.68
N PHE A 56 -7.45 -9.86 10.49
CA PHE A 56 -6.00 -9.95 10.72
C PHE A 56 -5.26 -10.31 9.42
N ILE A 57 -5.77 -11.30 8.67
CA ILE A 57 -5.18 -11.69 7.38
C ILE A 57 -5.23 -10.53 6.39
N GLY A 58 -6.37 -9.82 6.31
CA GLY A 58 -6.51 -8.63 5.49
C GLY A 58 -5.45 -7.57 5.82
N GLN A 59 -5.19 -7.29 7.10
CA GLN A 59 -4.15 -6.35 7.52
C GLN A 59 -2.75 -6.80 7.09
N GLN A 60 -2.42 -8.09 7.22
CA GLN A 60 -1.14 -8.63 6.77
C GLN A 60 -0.96 -8.47 5.25
N MET A 61 -2.02 -8.67 4.46
CA MET A 61 -1.99 -8.45 3.02
C MET A 61 -1.69 -7.00 2.67
N ILE A 62 -2.32 -6.04 3.36
CA ILE A 62 -2.04 -4.61 3.16
C ILE A 62 -0.60 -4.25 3.54
N HIS A 63 -0.11 -4.71 4.70
CA HIS A 63 1.27 -4.49 5.11
C HIS A 63 2.28 -5.04 4.11
N ALA A 64 2.06 -6.27 3.62
CA ALA A 64 2.92 -6.88 2.61
C ALA A 64 2.92 -6.08 1.30
N ALA A 65 1.75 -5.58 0.87
CA ALA A 65 1.65 -4.75 -0.33
C ALA A 65 2.44 -3.43 -0.17
N VAL A 66 2.27 -2.72 0.95
CA VAL A 66 3.01 -1.48 1.24
C VAL A 66 4.51 -1.73 1.29
N ALA A 67 4.94 -2.78 2.00
CA ALA A 67 6.34 -3.16 2.07
C ALA A 67 6.93 -3.47 0.69
N SER A 68 6.19 -4.15 -0.18
CA SER A 68 6.64 -4.48 -1.54
C SER A 68 6.88 -3.23 -2.40
N VAL A 69 6.01 -2.21 -2.27
CA VAL A 69 6.15 -0.94 -2.99
C VAL A 69 7.34 -0.16 -2.47
N MET A 70 7.50 -0.07 -1.14
CA MET A 70 8.65 0.59 -0.52
C MET A 70 9.97 -0.09 -0.93
N GLN A 71 10.03 -1.41 -0.91
CA GLN A 71 11.21 -2.16 -1.32
C GLN A 71 11.55 -1.90 -2.80
N ARG A 72 10.56 -1.88 -3.70
CA ARG A 72 10.78 -1.54 -5.11
C ARG A 72 11.34 -0.12 -5.27
N GLN A 73 10.80 0.84 -4.53
CA GLN A 73 11.29 2.22 -4.56
C GLN A 73 12.73 2.31 -4.05
N MET A 74 13.05 1.66 -2.93
CA MET A 74 14.41 1.58 -2.39
C MET A 74 15.36 0.94 -3.41
N ASN A 75 14.99 -0.18 -4.02
CA ASN A 75 15.82 -0.84 -5.02
C ASN A 75 16.08 0.06 -6.24
N PHE A 76 15.07 0.83 -6.68
CA PHE A 76 15.24 1.81 -7.76
C PHE A 76 16.25 2.91 -7.39
N TRP A 77 16.20 3.43 -6.17
CA TRP A 77 17.18 4.40 -5.68
C TRP A 77 18.60 3.83 -5.60
N HIS A 78 18.76 2.59 -5.14
CA HIS A 78 20.07 1.95 -5.08
C HIS A 78 20.61 1.62 -6.48
N ALA A 79 19.77 1.24 -7.45
CA ALA A 79 20.20 0.95 -8.82
C ALA A 79 20.72 2.21 -9.55
N HIS A 80 20.14 3.39 -9.30
CA HIS A 80 20.61 4.65 -9.89
C HIS A 80 21.96 5.13 -9.34
N ILE A 81 22.42 4.62 -8.19
CA ILE A 81 23.72 4.99 -7.61
C ILE A 81 24.87 4.19 -8.27
N TYR A 82 24.58 3.03 -8.88
CA TYR A 82 25.61 2.17 -9.48
C TYR A 82 25.93 2.46 -10.96
N ASP A 83 25.13 3.27 -11.65
CA ASP A 83 25.33 3.62 -13.07
C ASP A 83 26.23 4.86 -13.29
N GLU A 84 26.75 5.48 -12.23
CA GLU A 84 27.81 6.49 -12.36
C GLU A 84 29.17 5.78 -12.25
N GLU A 85 29.87 5.62 -13.39
CA GLU A 85 31.30 5.27 -13.39
C GLU A 85 32.06 6.30 -12.52
N PRO A 86 32.92 5.89 -11.59
CA PRO A 86 33.67 6.85 -10.78
C PRO A 86 34.55 7.72 -11.68
N GLU A 87 34.32 9.03 -11.70
CA GLU A 87 35.11 10.01 -12.47
C GLU A 87 36.55 10.18 -11.98
N HIS A 88 37.02 9.36 -11.04
CA HIS A 88 38.40 9.40 -10.58
C HIS A 88 39.05 8.03 -10.57
N TYR A 89 39.89 7.81 -11.59
CA TYR A 89 41.08 6.98 -11.44
C TYR A 89 42.08 7.71 -10.53
N SER A 90 42.42 7.10 -9.41
CA SER A 90 43.67 7.33 -8.69
C SER A 90 44.09 6.05 -8.00
#